data_AF-A0A1Q6RPR0-F1
#
_entry.id   AF-A0A1Q6RPR0-F1
#
_cell.length_a   1.000
_cell.length_b   1.000
_cell.length_c   1.000
_cell.angle_alpha   90.00
_cell.angle_beta   90.00
_cell.angle_gamma   90.00
#
_symmetry.space_group_name_H-M   'P 1'
#
loop_
_entity.id
_entity.type
_entity.pdbx_description
1 polymer ?
#
loop_
_entity_poly.entity_id
_entity_poly.type
_entity_poly.pdbx_seq_one_letter_code
_entity_poly.pdbx_strand_id
1 'polypeptide(L)'
;MKYVIDSKTYEKHIRDEVHLYGLLHQLAFLAGKVKDEEDMANLVETSKHYGEIAEKKFDDWLIPGRYLAFGDRDDLAELKAAELTPLTAVLKEHDAKIREKQRAASSNDPAYIISGSAFRMLVGDLFDLLAQYGYLRNRVLDVKTERQLARLQKNLSGDHPAIRRMYCRWGFAEDQGVNCYDILEAKLRRAHLTPYDPDGSEADYD
;
A
#
# COMPACT_ATOMS: atom_id res chain seq x y z
N MET A 1 8.43 25.67 2.49
CA MET A 1 7.57 24.52 2.82
C MET A 1 6.46 24.43 1.79
N LYS A 2 6.08 23.21 1.36
CA LYS A 2 4.94 22.99 0.45
C LYS A 2 3.70 22.60 1.26
N TYR A 3 2.55 23.12 0.87
CA TYR A 3 1.27 22.93 1.54
C TYR A 3 0.24 22.33 0.59
N VAL A 4 -0.77 21.69 1.16
CA VAL A 4 -1.91 21.11 0.44
C VAL A 4 -3.19 21.64 1.08
N ILE A 5 -4.18 21.96 0.27
CA ILE A 5 -5.52 22.34 0.69
C ILE A 5 -6.50 21.22 0.32
N ASP A 6 -7.53 21.01 1.14
CA ASP A 6 -8.59 20.07 0.81
C ASP A 6 -9.40 20.55 -0.40
N SER A 7 -9.78 19.62 -1.29
CA SER A 7 -10.53 19.95 -2.52
C SER A 7 -11.86 20.63 -2.22
N LYS A 8 -12.58 20.20 -1.19
CA LYS A 8 -13.89 20.77 -0.85
C LYS A 8 -13.73 22.19 -0.32
N THR A 9 -12.72 22.41 0.50
CA THR A 9 -12.38 23.75 1.01
C THR A 9 -12.03 24.66 -0.17
N TYR A 10 -11.17 24.22 -1.07
CA TYR A 10 -10.78 25.00 -2.25
C TYR A 10 -11.97 25.30 -3.19
N GLU A 11 -12.82 24.31 -3.48
CA GLU A 11 -14.03 24.49 -4.29
C GLU A 11 -15.04 25.45 -3.65
N LYS A 12 -15.15 25.44 -2.31
CA LYS A 12 -15.97 26.41 -1.57
C LYS A 12 -15.43 27.83 -1.79
N HIS A 13 -14.13 28.05 -1.61
CA HIS A 13 -13.52 29.37 -1.82
C HIS A 13 -13.76 29.88 -3.24
N ILE A 14 -13.56 29.05 -4.27
CA ILE A 14 -13.82 29.44 -5.67
C ILE A 14 -15.28 29.89 -5.85
N ARG A 15 -16.25 29.13 -5.32
CA ARG A 15 -17.67 29.47 -5.45
C ARG A 15 -18.01 30.80 -4.78
N ASP A 16 -17.44 31.02 -3.60
CA ASP A 16 -17.64 32.23 -2.82
C ASP A 16 -17.01 33.45 -3.50
N GLU A 17 -15.80 33.32 -4.05
CA GLU A 17 -15.14 34.37 -4.85
C GLU A 17 -15.93 34.73 -6.11
N VAL A 18 -16.40 33.72 -6.86
CA VAL A 18 -17.24 33.94 -8.05
C VAL A 18 -18.53 34.67 -7.70
N HIS A 19 -19.13 34.36 -6.54
CA HIS A 19 -20.31 35.05 -6.07
C HIS A 19 -20.02 36.53 -5.77
N LEU A 20 -18.95 36.84 -5.03
CA LEU A 20 -18.54 38.22 -4.74
C LEU A 20 -18.23 39.02 -6.00
N TYR A 21 -17.54 38.41 -6.97
CA TYR A 21 -17.29 39.03 -8.27
C TYR A 21 -18.60 39.36 -9.01
N GLY A 22 -19.58 38.46 -8.96
CA GLY A 22 -20.91 38.69 -9.52
C GLY A 22 -21.62 39.90 -8.89
N LEU A 23 -21.57 40.03 -7.56
CA LEU A 23 -22.14 41.17 -6.84
C LEU A 23 -21.45 42.49 -7.24
N LEU A 24 -20.12 42.49 -7.32
CA LEU A 24 -19.34 43.66 -7.76
C LEU A 24 -19.71 44.07 -9.19
N HIS A 25 -19.83 43.10 -10.09
CA HIS A 25 -20.20 43.36 -11.48
C HIS A 25 -21.61 43.95 -11.60
N GLN A 26 -22.56 43.46 -10.81
CA GLN A 26 -23.92 44.00 -10.74
C GLN A 26 -23.93 45.43 -10.20
N LEU A 27 -23.16 45.72 -9.14
CA LEU A 27 -23.02 47.09 -8.62
C LEU A 27 -22.45 48.04 -9.65
N ALA A 28 -21.38 47.64 -10.35
CA ALA A 28 -20.79 48.45 -11.41
C ALA A 28 -21.78 48.70 -12.56
N PHE A 29 -22.58 47.69 -12.92
CA PHE A 29 -23.63 47.83 -13.91
C PHE A 29 -24.73 48.82 -13.48
N LEU A 30 -25.23 48.68 -12.25
CA LEU A 30 -26.25 49.58 -11.70
C LEU A 30 -25.73 51.02 -11.59
N ALA A 31 -24.49 51.19 -11.12
CA ALA A 31 -23.83 52.49 -11.05
C ALA A 31 -23.73 53.18 -12.42
N GLY A 32 -23.48 52.40 -13.49
CA GLY A 32 -23.46 52.90 -14.86
C GLY A 32 -24.84 53.23 -15.47
N LYS A 33 -25.94 52.96 -14.75
CA LYS A 33 -27.32 53.15 -15.23
C LYS A 33 -28.09 54.24 -14.50
N VAL A 34 -27.53 54.84 -13.45
CA VAL A 34 -28.16 55.88 -12.64
C VAL A 34 -28.52 57.10 -13.47
N LYS A 35 -29.80 57.52 -13.44
CA LYS A 35 -30.30 58.72 -14.15
C LYS A 35 -30.92 59.77 -13.23
N ASP A 36 -31.45 59.35 -12.09
CA ASP A 36 -32.16 60.21 -11.15
C ASP A 36 -31.84 59.87 -9.67
N GLU A 37 -32.44 60.63 -8.75
CA GLU A 37 -32.25 60.44 -7.30
C GLU A 37 -32.82 59.10 -6.79
N GLU A 38 -33.85 58.55 -7.45
CA GLU A 38 -34.46 57.27 -7.06
C GLU A 38 -33.54 56.10 -7.44
N ASP A 39 -32.98 56.11 -8.64
CA ASP A 39 -31.92 55.19 -9.05
C ASP A 39 -30.72 55.24 -8.11
N MET A 40 -30.41 56.45 -7.62
CA MET A 40 -29.29 56.63 -6.70
C MET A 40 -29.57 56.04 -5.31
N ALA A 41 -30.79 56.24 -4.79
CA ALA A 41 -31.22 55.62 -3.55
C ALA A 41 -31.20 54.08 -3.65
N ASN A 42 -31.69 53.53 -4.77
CA ASN A 42 -31.69 52.09 -5.03
C ASN A 42 -30.28 51.49 -5.11
N LEU A 43 -29.32 52.21 -5.71
CA LEU A 43 -27.92 51.77 -5.74
C LEU A 43 -27.32 51.74 -4.32
N VAL A 44 -27.58 52.76 -3.49
CA VAL A 44 -27.09 52.80 -2.11
C VAL A 44 -27.66 51.65 -1.29
N GLU A 45 -28.95 51.35 -1.43
CA GLU A 45 -29.58 50.22 -0.76
C GLU A 45 -28.97 48.88 -1.21
N THR A 46 -28.83 48.69 -2.53
CA THR A 46 -28.21 47.47 -3.10
C THR A 46 -26.76 47.31 -2.62
N SER A 47 -26.00 48.41 -2.57
CA SER A 47 -24.61 48.39 -2.09
C SER A 47 -24.51 48.01 -0.62
N LYS A 48 -25.45 48.46 0.23
CA LYS A 48 -25.50 48.03 1.64
C LYS A 48 -25.79 46.55 1.74
N HIS A 49 -26.82 46.07 1.03
CA HIS A 49 -27.19 44.66 1.05
C HIS A 49 -26.05 43.75 0.58
N TYR A 50 -25.33 44.14 -0.48
CA TYR A 50 -24.19 43.37 -0.98
C TYR A 50 -22.99 43.44 -0.03
N GLY A 51 -22.81 44.58 0.66
CA GLY A 51 -21.84 44.72 1.74
C GLY A 51 -22.09 43.71 2.87
N GLU A 52 -23.34 43.56 3.30
CA GLU A 52 -23.71 42.57 4.33
C GLU A 52 -23.43 41.12 3.90
N ILE A 53 -23.64 40.80 2.61
CA ILE A 53 -23.29 39.48 2.06
C ILE A 53 -21.78 39.26 2.07
N ALA A 54 -21.00 40.30 1.71
CA ALA A 54 -19.55 40.23 1.72
C ALA A 54 -19.00 40.07 3.15
N GLU A 55 -19.50 40.84 4.11
CA GLU A 55 -19.11 40.72 5.53
C GLU A 55 -19.33 39.31 6.08
N LYS A 56 -20.51 38.72 5.82
CA LYS A 56 -20.78 37.33 6.23
C LYS A 56 -19.80 36.33 5.62
N LYS A 57 -19.39 36.53 4.36
CA LYS A 57 -18.38 35.67 3.73
C LYS A 57 -16.99 35.86 4.33
N PHE A 58 -16.60 37.09 4.63
CA PHE A 58 -15.32 37.37 5.31
C PHE A 58 -15.26 36.75 6.71
N ASP A 59 -16.37 36.80 7.46
CA ASP A 59 -16.51 36.14 8.75
C ASP A 59 -16.45 34.61 8.62
N ASP A 60 -17.15 34.02 7.64
CA ASP A 60 -17.11 32.58 7.35
C ASP A 60 -15.72 32.08 6.93
N TRP A 61 -14.91 32.95 6.32
CA TRP A 61 -13.53 32.68 5.97
C TRP A 61 -12.56 32.95 7.13
N LEU A 62 -13.04 33.45 8.27
CA LEU A 62 -12.23 33.78 9.45
C LEU A 62 -11.06 34.74 9.12
N ILE A 63 -11.25 35.63 8.14
CA ILE A 63 -10.22 36.59 7.76
C ILE A 63 -10.15 37.66 8.85
N PRO A 64 -8.98 37.91 9.47
CA PRO A 64 -8.87 38.91 10.51
C PRO A 64 -9.23 40.30 9.97
N GLY A 65 -10.12 41.02 10.65
CA GLY A 65 -10.48 42.38 10.27
C GLY A 65 -9.28 43.33 10.20
N ARG A 66 -8.24 43.07 11.01
CA ARG A 66 -6.96 43.78 10.94
C ARG A 66 -6.21 43.53 9.63
N TYR A 67 -6.25 42.31 9.10
CA TYR A 67 -5.70 42.00 7.78
C TYR A 67 -6.45 42.74 6.66
N LEU A 68 -7.78 42.76 6.72
CA LEU A 68 -8.61 43.51 5.78
C LEU A 68 -8.30 45.01 5.77
N ALA A 69 -8.05 45.60 6.95
CA ALA A 69 -7.78 47.03 7.08
C ALA A 69 -6.33 47.43 6.78
N PHE A 70 -5.34 46.61 7.15
CA PHE A 70 -3.93 46.99 7.14
C PHE A 70 -3.03 46.09 6.27
N GLY A 71 -3.54 44.94 5.80
CA GLY A 71 -2.82 44.03 4.90
C GLY A 71 -1.65 43.27 5.56
N ASP A 72 -1.62 43.19 6.89
CA ASP A 72 -0.51 42.55 7.61
C ASP A 72 -0.51 41.02 7.45
N ARG A 73 0.48 40.50 6.72
CA ARG A 73 0.56 39.06 6.40
C ARG A 73 0.72 38.17 7.62
N ASP A 74 1.16 38.69 8.75
CA ASP A 74 1.29 37.92 9.99
C ASP A 74 -0.09 37.47 10.52
N ASP A 75 -1.14 38.24 10.22
CA ASP A 75 -2.52 37.91 10.57
C ASP A 75 -3.05 36.68 9.81
N LEU A 76 -2.42 36.30 8.68
CA LEU A 76 -2.78 35.11 7.93
C LEU A 76 -2.15 33.83 8.46
N ALA A 77 -1.29 33.90 9.48
CA ALA A 77 -0.59 32.72 10.00
C ALA A 77 -1.57 31.68 10.56
N GLU A 78 -2.59 32.14 11.31
CA GLU A 78 -3.63 31.27 11.89
C GLU A 78 -4.52 30.66 10.81
N LEU A 79 -4.93 31.45 9.81
CA LEU A 79 -5.73 30.98 8.68
C LEU A 79 -4.97 29.93 7.85
N LYS A 80 -3.69 30.17 7.58
CA LYS A 80 -2.83 29.19 6.91
C LYS A 80 -2.70 27.90 7.72
N ALA A 81 -2.57 27.99 9.05
CA ALA A 81 -2.50 26.79 9.89
C ALA A 81 -3.81 26.00 9.93
N ALA A 82 -4.96 26.68 9.79
CA ALA A 82 -6.28 26.06 9.77
C ALA A 82 -6.62 25.38 8.43
N GLU A 83 -6.32 26.04 7.30
CA GLU A 83 -6.72 25.55 5.98
C GLU A 83 -5.66 24.69 5.29
N LEU A 84 -4.37 24.94 5.57
CA LEU A 84 -3.27 24.30 4.88
C LEU A 84 -2.68 23.16 5.69
N THR A 85 -2.69 21.97 5.09
CA THR A 85 -1.98 20.82 5.64
C THR A 85 -0.55 20.79 5.07
N PRO A 86 0.49 20.60 5.90
CA PRO A 86 1.85 20.41 5.39
C PRO A 86 1.90 19.19 4.47
N LEU A 87 2.49 19.33 3.28
CA LEU A 87 2.60 18.22 2.31
C LEU A 87 3.30 16.99 2.91
N THR A 88 4.23 17.21 3.83
CA THR A 88 4.94 16.14 4.56
C THR A 88 4.02 15.30 5.44
N ALA A 89 2.93 15.85 5.97
CA ALA A 89 1.95 15.09 6.75
C ALA A 89 1.14 14.17 5.84
N VAL A 90 0.68 14.68 4.69
CA VAL A 90 -0.06 13.89 3.69
C VAL A 90 0.80 12.76 3.12
N LEU A 91 2.06 13.04 2.81
CA LEU A 91 3.00 12.01 2.32
C LEU A 91 3.27 10.94 3.38
N LYS A 92 3.42 11.31 4.66
CA LYS A 92 3.58 10.35 5.75
C LYS A 92 2.36 9.43 5.92
N GLU A 93 1.14 9.95 5.81
CA GLU A 93 -0.08 9.13 5.84
C GLU A 93 -0.19 8.20 4.63
N HIS A 94 0.19 8.67 3.46
CA HIS A 94 0.24 7.86 2.24
C HIS A 94 1.26 6.72 2.38
N ASP A 95 2.46 7.02 2.86
CA ASP A 95 3.51 6.03 3.15
C ASP A 95 3.10 5.08 4.27
N ALA A 96 2.32 5.53 5.26
CA ALA A 96 1.74 4.69 6.30
C ALA A 96 0.68 3.73 5.73
N LYS A 97 -0.20 4.19 4.84
CA LYS A 97 -1.18 3.34 4.14
C LYS A 97 -0.50 2.33 3.21
N ILE A 98 0.59 2.72 2.55
CA ILE A 98 1.42 1.79 1.77
C ILE A 98 2.04 0.76 2.70
N ARG A 99 2.66 1.19 3.80
CA ARG A 99 3.24 0.27 4.80
C ARG A 99 2.22 -0.63 5.46
N GLU A 100 1.00 -0.17 5.67
CA GLU A 100 -0.11 -0.97 6.21
C GLU A 100 -0.62 -1.97 5.16
N LYS A 101 -0.73 -1.58 3.89
CA LYS A 101 -1.01 -2.51 2.77
C LYS A 101 0.12 -3.54 2.60
N GLN A 102 1.38 -3.12 2.74
CA GLN A 102 2.54 -4.00 2.74
C GLN A 102 2.55 -4.91 3.98
N ARG A 103 2.17 -4.41 5.16
CA ARG A 103 2.02 -5.22 6.38
C ARG A 103 0.90 -6.25 6.24
N ALA A 104 -0.25 -5.85 5.71
CA ALA A 104 -1.36 -6.74 5.41
C ALA A 104 -0.97 -7.82 4.40
N ALA A 105 -0.22 -7.44 3.36
CA ALA A 105 0.36 -8.37 2.39
C ALA A 105 1.45 -9.28 3.02
N SER A 106 2.23 -8.79 3.97
CA SER A 106 3.26 -9.55 4.69
C SER A 106 2.69 -10.47 5.78
N SER A 107 1.41 -10.35 6.12
CA SER A 107 0.81 -11.10 7.23
C SER A 107 0.28 -12.49 6.87
N ASN A 108 0.39 -12.97 5.61
CA ASN A 108 -0.08 -14.33 5.31
C ASN A 108 0.57 -15.06 4.10
N ASP A 109 1.88 -14.92 3.90
CA ASP A 109 2.81 -15.99 3.44
C ASP A 109 4.18 -15.38 3.13
N PRO A 110 5.33 -16.02 3.44
CA PRO A 110 6.61 -15.62 2.84
C PRO A 110 6.52 -15.74 1.32
N ALA A 111 6.53 -14.60 0.63
CA ALA A 111 6.54 -14.57 -0.83
C ALA A 111 7.91 -15.04 -1.34
N TYR A 112 7.93 -16.19 -1.99
CA TYR A 112 9.11 -16.70 -2.68
C TYR A 112 8.95 -16.52 -4.18
N ILE A 113 10.03 -16.09 -4.84
CA ILE A 113 10.09 -16.10 -6.30
C ILE A 113 10.57 -17.50 -6.72
N ILE A 114 9.71 -18.25 -7.40
CA ILE A 114 10.09 -19.50 -8.04
C ILE A 114 10.42 -19.18 -9.50
N SER A 115 11.68 -19.35 -9.90
CA SER A 115 12.07 -19.23 -11.31
C SER A 115 11.42 -20.37 -12.14
N GLY A 116 11.11 -20.11 -13.41
CA GLY A 116 10.36 -21.08 -14.24
C GLY A 116 11.05 -22.45 -14.40
N SER A 117 12.37 -22.51 -14.31
CA SER A 117 13.15 -23.76 -14.29
C SER A 117 13.08 -24.46 -12.93
N ALA A 118 13.16 -23.72 -11.82
CA ALA A 118 13.04 -24.26 -10.46
C ALA A 118 11.66 -24.89 -10.23
N PHE A 119 10.59 -24.31 -10.78
CA PHE A 119 9.25 -24.89 -10.69
C PHE A 119 9.17 -26.29 -11.33
N ARG A 120 9.80 -26.50 -12.49
CA ARG A 120 9.83 -27.82 -13.14
C ARG A 120 10.59 -28.84 -12.32
N MET A 121 11.69 -28.44 -11.66
CA MET A 121 12.47 -29.31 -10.79
C MET A 121 11.68 -29.67 -9.52
N LEU A 122 11.04 -28.70 -8.87
CA LEU A 122 10.18 -28.91 -7.71
C LEU A 122 9.05 -29.91 -8.01
N VAL A 123 8.39 -29.76 -9.16
CA VAL A 123 7.33 -30.68 -9.59
C VAL A 123 7.89 -32.10 -9.78
N GLY A 124 9.07 -32.25 -10.38
CA GLY A 124 9.75 -33.54 -10.52
C GLY A 124 10.03 -34.20 -9.16
N ASP A 125 10.56 -33.44 -8.21
CA ASP A 125 10.87 -33.91 -6.85
C ASP A 125 9.61 -34.37 -6.10
N LEU A 126 8.49 -33.65 -6.25
CA LEU A 126 7.19 -34.03 -5.68
C LEU A 126 6.65 -35.35 -6.28
N PHE A 127 6.82 -35.56 -7.59
CA PHE A 127 6.42 -36.82 -8.23
C PHE A 127 7.28 -38.00 -7.77
N ASP A 128 8.59 -37.81 -7.61
CA ASP A 128 9.50 -38.82 -7.07
C ASP A 128 9.10 -39.23 -5.64
N LEU A 129 8.72 -38.26 -4.78
CA LEU A 129 8.16 -38.52 -3.44
C LEU A 129 6.87 -39.32 -3.51
N LEU A 130 5.94 -38.93 -4.39
CA LEU A 130 4.65 -39.59 -4.53
C LEU A 130 4.80 -41.04 -5.00
N ALA A 131 5.71 -41.29 -5.94
CA ALA A 131 6.02 -42.64 -6.42
C ALA A 131 6.58 -43.52 -5.29
N GLN A 132 7.47 -42.98 -4.46
CA GLN A 132 8.02 -43.70 -3.30
C GLN A 132 6.96 -43.96 -2.24
N TYR A 133 6.10 -42.98 -1.95
CA TYR A 133 4.98 -43.16 -1.04
C TYR A 133 4.04 -44.27 -1.54
N GLY A 134 3.69 -44.27 -2.83
CA GLY A 134 2.86 -45.31 -3.44
C GLY A 134 3.49 -46.70 -3.34
N TYR A 135 4.79 -46.81 -3.67
CA TYR A 135 5.54 -48.05 -3.50
C TYR A 135 5.55 -48.53 -2.05
N LEU A 136 5.85 -47.63 -1.11
CA LEU A 136 5.92 -47.94 0.31
C LEU A 136 4.57 -48.40 0.86
N ARG A 137 3.50 -47.66 0.57
CA ARG A 137 2.14 -47.99 0.98
C ARG A 137 1.75 -49.40 0.55
N ASN A 138 1.97 -49.72 -0.73
CA ASN A 138 1.62 -51.03 -1.26
C ASN A 138 2.46 -52.14 -0.61
N ARG A 139 3.75 -51.91 -0.39
CA ARG A 139 4.63 -52.90 0.25
C ARG A 139 4.34 -53.11 1.72
N VAL A 140 4.06 -52.05 2.48
CA VAL A 140 3.67 -52.13 3.90
C VAL A 140 2.42 -52.97 4.07
N LEU A 141 1.43 -52.81 3.18
CA LEU A 141 0.20 -53.61 3.21
C LEU A 141 0.46 -55.11 2.97
N ASP A 142 1.52 -55.46 2.26
CA ASP A 142 1.92 -56.83 1.96
C ASP A 142 2.87 -57.45 3.02
N VAL A 143 3.39 -56.66 3.96
CA VAL A 143 4.29 -57.16 5.01
C VAL A 143 3.49 -57.95 6.04
N LYS A 144 3.75 -59.25 6.13
CA LYS A 144 3.13 -60.15 7.14
C LYS A 144 4.13 -60.73 8.12
N THR A 145 5.42 -60.53 7.89
CA THR A 145 6.51 -61.14 8.67
C THR A 145 7.62 -60.14 8.96
N GLU A 146 8.31 -60.31 10.09
CA GLU A 146 9.44 -59.43 10.50
C GLU A 146 10.59 -59.43 9.49
N ARG A 147 10.84 -60.56 8.83
CA ARG A 147 11.87 -60.66 7.78
C ARG A 147 11.53 -59.82 6.56
N GLN A 148 10.25 -59.67 6.22
CA GLN A 148 9.80 -58.79 5.15
C GLN A 148 9.92 -57.31 5.57
N LEU A 149 9.64 -57.00 6.83
CA LEU A 149 9.83 -55.66 7.38
C LEU A 149 11.31 -55.24 7.35
N ALA A 150 12.23 -56.10 7.79
CA ALA A 150 13.67 -55.82 7.77
C ALA A 150 14.21 -55.61 6.33
N ARG A 151 13.67 -56.36 5.36
CA ARG A 151 13.99 -56.16 3.93
C ARG A 151 13.46 -54.84 3.41
N LEU A 152 12.24 -54.46 3.80
CA LEU A 152 11.64 -53.18 3.42
C LEU A 152 12.44 -52.00 4.01
N GLN A 153 12.81 -52.07 5.29
CA GLN A 153 13.68 -51.08 5.94
C GLN A 153 15.03 -50.95 5.22
N LYS A 154 15.64 -52.06 4.83
CA LYS A 154 16.90 -52.04 4.06
C LYS A 154 16.72 -51.36 2.68
N ASN A 155 15.60 -51.59 2.01
CA ASN A 155 15.32 -50.96 0.70
C ASN A 155 15.02 -49.46 0.79
N LEU A 156 14.61 -48.97 1.96
CA LEU A 156 14.33 -47.56 2.22
C LEU A 156 15.51 -46.83 2.88
N SER A 157 16.53 -47.57 3.30
CA SER A 157 17.75 -47.00 3.85
C SER A 157 18.53 -46.24 2.77
N GLY A 158 19.35 -45.28 3.20
CA GLY A 158 20.24 -44.51 2.32
C GLY A 158 21.23 -45.37 1.52
N ASP A 159 21.42 -46.63 1.89
CA ASP A 159 22.25 -47.59 1.16
C ASP A 159 21.61 -48.03 -0.17
N HIS A 160 20.30 -47.85 -0.33
CA HIS A 160 19.62 -48.21 -1.57
C HIS A 160 19.90 -47.16 -2.66
N PRO A 161 20.39 -47.55 -3.86
CA PRO A 161 20.86 -46.59 -4.88
C PRO A 161 19.83 -45.55 -5.32
N ALA A 162 18.54 -45.91 -5.32
CA ALA A 162 17.47 -44.97 -5.67
C ALA A 162 17.26 -43.89 -4.59
N ILE A 163 17.31 -44.28 -3.32
CA ILE A 163 17.17 -43.37 -2.18
C ILE A 163 18.41 -42.50 -2.06
N ARG A 164 19.60 -43.09 -2.24
CA ARG A 164 20.86 -42.36 -2.27
C ARG A 164 20.89 -41.27 -3.35
N ARG A 165 20.47 -41.59 -4.58
CA ARG A 165 20.38 -40.61 -5.68
C ARG A 165 19.43 -39.46 -5.36
N MET A 166 18.29 -39.77 -4.73
CA MET A 166 17.32 -38.76 -4.30
C MET A 166 17.94 -37.85 -3.22
N TYR A 167 18.61 -38.43 -2.22
CA TYR A 167 19.28 -37.69 -1.17
C TYR A 167 20.39 -36.78 -1.70
N CYS A 168 21.22 -37.29 -2.62
CA CYS A 168 22.25 -36.48 -3.27
C CYS A 168 21.66 -35.34 -4.10
N ARG A 169 20.56 -35.58 -4.84
CA ARG A 169 19.90 -34.53 -5.65
C ARG A 169 19.34 -33.40 -4.78
N TRP A 170 18.79 -33.73 -3.62
CA TRP A 170 18.26 -32.75 -2.68
C TRP A 170 19.30 -32.20 -1.70
N GLY A 171 20.57 -32.63 -1.81
CA GLY A 171 21.67 -32.16 -0.97
C GLY A 171 21.56 -32.58 0.50
N PHE A 172 20.99 -33.75 0.78
CA PHE A 172 21.05 -34.38 2.10
C PHE A 172 22.43 -35.01 2.33
N ALA A 173 23.05 -34.74 3.47
CA ALA A 173 24.26 -35.45 3.89
C ALA A 173 23.89 -36.87 4.34
N GLU A 174 24.73 -37.87 4.01
CA GLU A 174 24.45 -39.30 4.26
C GLU A 174 24.29 -39.65 5.76
N ASP A 175 24.68 -38.74 6.67
CA ASP A 175 24.63 -38.87 8.12
C ASP A 175 23.39 -38.27 8.79
N GLN A 176 22.64 -37.40 8.10
CA GLN A 176 21.40 -36.80 8.61
C GLN A 176 20.20 -37.67 8.20
N GLY A 177 19.89 -38.67 9.02
CA GLY A 177 18.74 -39.55 8.82
C GLY A 177 17.47 -38.74 8.49
N VAL A 178 16.90 -38.99 7.31
CA VAL A 178 15.75 -38.25 6.77
C VAL A 178 14.47 -38.74 7.44
N ASN A 179 14.21 -38.26 8.66
CA ASN A 179 12.97 -38.60 9.39
C ASN A 179 12.21 -37.39 9.95
N CYS A 180 12.69 -36.15 9.78
CA CYS A 180 11.99 -34.96 10.28
C CYS A 180 11.46 -34.11 9.13
N TYR A 181 10.13 -33.95 9.09
CA TYR A 181 9.38 -33.09 8.17
C TYR A 181 10.04 -31.71 7.99
N ASP A 182 10.49 -31.12 9.09
CA ASP A 182 11.11 -29.79 9.13
C ASP A 182 12.41 -29.71 8.31
N ILE A 183 13.19 -30.79 8.25
CA ILE A 183 14.47 -30.82 7.51
C ILE A 183 14.21 -30.93 6.01
N LEU A 184 13.22 -31.73 5.60
CA LEU A 184 12.80 -31.84 4.20
C LEU A 184 12.21 -30.52 3.70
N GLU A 185 11.33 -29.93 4.50
CA GLU A 185 10.69 -28.66 4.18
C GLU A 185 11.71 -27.52 4.07
N ALA A 186 12.61 -27.38 5.04
CA ALA A 186 13.65 -26.35 5.01
C ALA A 186 14.56 -26.48 3.77
N LYS A 187 14.83 -27.71 3.33
CA LYS A 187 15.69 -27.97 2.16
C LYS A 187 14.96 -27.72 0.84
N LEU A 188 13.70 -28.14 0.71
CA LEU A 188 12.88 -27.80 -0.46
C LEU A 188 12.69 -26.29 -0.60
N ARG A 189 12.48 -25.59 0.51
CA ARG A 189 12.47 -24.12 0.56
C ARG A 189 13.80 -23.56 0.06
N ARG A 190 14.94 -24.01 0.59
CA ARG A 190 16.25 -23.50 0.17
C ARG A 190 16.62 -23.81 -1.29
N ALA A 191 16.20 -24.95 -1.82
CA ALA A 191 16.58 -25.41 -3.15
C ALA A 191 15.76 -24.75 -4.26
N HIS A 192 14.46 -24.51 -4.01
CA HIS A 192 13.51 -24.11 -5.06
C HIS A 192 12.90 -22.73 -4.86
N LEU A 193 13.03 -22.16 -3.65
CA LEU A 193 12.38 -20.91 -3.29
C LEU A 193 13.44 -19.83 -3.01
N THR A 194 13.53 -18.84 -3.88
CA THR A 194 14.36 -17.64 -3.62
C THR A 194 13.55 -16.68 -2.76
N PRO A 195 14.07 -16.22 -1.59
CA PRO A 195 13.38 -15.21 -0.81
C PRO A 195 13.28 -13.92 -1.62
N TYR A 196 12.10 -13.31 -1.65
CA TYR A 196 11.92 -12.00 -2.26
C TYR A 196 12.58 -10.93 -1.37
N ASP A 197 13.66 -10.31 -1.87
CA ASP A 197 14.29 -9.16 -1.23
C ASP A 197 13.68 -7.86 -1.78
N PRO A 198 12.91 -7.10 -0.98
CA PRO A 198 12.23 -5.90 -1.44
C PRO A 198 13.16 -4.69 -1.66
N ASP A 199 14.42 -4.73 -1.20
CA ASP A 199 15.37 -3.61 -1.31
C ASP A 199 16.41 -3.77 -2.44
N GLY A 200 16.35 -4.88 -3.21
CA GLY A 200 17.05 -5.01 -4.48
C GLY A 200 18.58 -4.88 -4.42
N SER A 201 19.22 -5.39 -3.36
CA SER A 201 20.66 -5.63 -3.44
C SER A 201 20.89 -6.92 -4.24
N GLU A 202 21.36 -6.79 -5.48
CA GLU A 202 22.07 -7.87 -6.17
C GLU A 202 23.26 -8.27 -5.30
N ALA A 203 23.05 -9.27 -4.44
CA ALA A 203 24.15 -10.01 -3.87
C ALA A 203 24.63 -10.98 -4.96
N ASP A 204 25.67 -10.56 -5.68
CA ASP A 204 26.48 -11.43 -6.52
C ASP A 204 26.89 -12.67 -5.72
N TYR A 205 26.42 -13.83 -6.17
CA TYR A 205 26.99 -15.12 -5.77
C TYR A 205 27.64 -15.71 -7.02
N ASP A 206 28.97 -15.58 -7.08
CA ASP A 206 29.90 -16.26 -8.00
C ASP A 206 29.78 -17.80 -7.87
#